data_AF-A0A1B7WWG3-F1
#
_entry.id   AF-A0A1B7WWG3-F1
#
_cell.length_a   1.000
_cell.length_b   1.000
_cell.length_c   1.000
_cell.angle_alpha   90.00
_cell.angle_beta   90.00
_cell.angle_gamma   90.00
#
_symmetry.space_group_name_H-M   'P 1'
#
loop_
_entity.id
_entity.type
_entity.pdbx_description
1 polymer ?
#
loop_
_entity_poly.entity_id
_entity_poly.type
_entity_poly.pdbx_seq_one_letter_code
_entity_poly.pdbx_strand_id
1 'polypeptide(L)'
;MTEQANFEITIAIQDADLDNDELQEETQKLREQLEESEIVESADLVAVNQAPAGSKAFGGFLLGLLNVEVNPANIKKLMGFLGDRLGNKQIELALKTPDGREISLKASSREEFEFVYQKAQEWAKGNSTTEEKANTDG
;
A
#
# COMPACT_ATOMS: atom_id res chain seq x y z
N MET A 1 17.78 -3.84 21.11
CA MET A 1 17.33 -4.20 19.75
C MET A 1 16.39 -3.09 19.34
N THR A 2 16.72 -2.31 18.32
CA THR A 2 15.87 -1.18 17.92
C THR A 2 14.69 -1.77 17.17
N GLU A 3 13.51 -1.82 17.81
CA GLU A 3 12.25 -2.06 17.12
C GLU A 3 12.13 -0.97 16.05
N GLN A 4 12.39 -1.35 14.79
CA GLN A 4 12.14 -0.45 13.67
C GLN A 4 10.63 -0.33 13.59
N ALA A 5 10.11 0.89 13.70
CA ALA A 5 8.69 1.10 13.67
C ALA A 5 8.13 0.62 12.31
N ASN A 6 7.10 -0.21 12.39
CA ASN A 6 6.47 -0.80 11.22
C ASN A 6 5.75 0.28 10.40
N PHE A 7 5.67 0.03 9.09
CA PHE A 7 4.93 0.86 8.17
C PHE A 7 3.53 0.28 8.01
N GLU A 8 2.53 1.13 8.14
CA GLU A 8 1.14 0.77 7.86
C GLU A 8 0.89 1.06 6.38
N ILE A 9 0.53 0.02 5.61
CA ILE A 9 0.23 0.13 4.19
C ILE A 9 -1.21 -0.31 3.96
N THR A 10 -2.04 0.62 3.49
CA THR A 10 -3.38 0.31 3.03
C THR A 10 -3.36 0.02 1.53
N ILE A 11 -3.82 -1.16 1.15
CA ILE A 11 -3.94 -1.62 -0.23
C ILE A 11 -5.42 -1.55 -0.61
N ALA A 12 -5.76 -0.73 -1.58
CA ALA A 12 -7.11 -0.56 -2.12
C ALA A 12 -7.16 -1.08 -3.56
N ILE A 13 -7.80 -2.22 -3.77
CA ILE A 13 -8.06 -2.80 -5.09
C ILE A 13 -9.22 -2.01 -5.72
N GLN A 14 -8.94 -1.31 -6.82
CA GLN A 14 -9.88 -0.47 -7.56
C GLN A 14 -10.07 -0.99 -8.99
N ASP A 15 -10.07 -2.31 -9.12
CA ASP A 15 -10.27 -2.99 -10.39
C ASP A 15 -11.73 -2.80 -10.85
N ALA A 16 -11.91 -2.12 -11.99
CA ALA A 16 -13.23 -1.83 -12.53
C ALA A 16 -13.89 -3.03 -13.20
N ASP A 17 -13.12 -4.09 -13.47
CA ASP A 17 -13.60 -5.34 -14.05
C ASP A 17 -14.13 -6.30 -12.98
N LEU A 18 -13.86 -6.06 -11.69
CA LEU A 18 -14.35 -6.91 -10.58
C LEU A 18 -15.67 -6.41 -10.00
N ASP A 19 -16.64 -7.33 -9.89
CA ASP A 19 -17.86 -7.12 -9.10
C ASP A 19 -17.56 -7.16 -7.58
N ASN A 20 -18.52 -6.72 -6.75
CA ASN A 20 -18.30 -6.64 -5.29
C ASN A 20 -17.93 -8.00 -4.66
N ASP A 21 -18.55 -9.10 -5.12
CA ASP A 21 -18.26 -10.46 -4.64
C ASP A 21 -16.85 -10.91 -5.05
N GLU A 22 -16.45 -10.65 -6.30
CA GLU A 22 -15.10 -10.96 -6.78
C GLU A 22 -14.04 -10.11 -6.07
N LEU A 23 -14.32 -8.82 -5.88
CA LEU A 23 -13.45 -7.92 -5.13
C LEU A 23 -13.26 -8.41 -3.69
N GLN A 24 -14.33 -8.87 -3.03
CA GLN A 24 -14.26 -9.44 -1.69
C GLN A 24 -13.45 -10.75 -1.68
N GLU A 25 -13.66 -11.64 -2.65
CA GLU A 25 -12.93 -12.89 -2.77
C GLU A 25 -11.43 -12.63 -2.97
N GLU A 26 -11.07 -11.72 -3.89
CA GLU A 26 -9.69 -11.35 -4.15
C GLU A 26 -9.04 -10.69 -2.94
N THR A 27 -9.78 -9.84 -2.22
CA THR A 27 -9.30 -9.22 -0.97
C THR A 27 -9.02 -10.29 0.09
N GLN A 28 -9.90 -11.27 0.27
CA GLN A 28 -9.70 -12.35 1.25
C GLN A 28 -8.51 -13.24 0.86
N LYS A 29 -8.43 -13.67 -0.40
CA LYS A 29 -7.28 -14.45 -0.90
C LYS A 29 -5.97 -13.69 -0.74
N LEU A 30 -5.97 -12.37 -0.95
CA LEU A 30 -4.78 -11.56 -0.79
C LEU A 30 -4.36 -11.49 0.69
N ARG A 31 -5.32 -11.32 1.60
CA ARG A 31 -5.06 -11.34 3.06
C ARG A 31 -4.42 -12.66 3.48
N GLU A 32 -5.05 -13.79 3.14
CA GLU A 32 -4.57 -15.13 3.50
C GLU A 32 -3.15 -15.35 2.98
N GLN A 33 -2.88 -15.03 1.71
CA GLN A 33 -1.54 -15.18 1.17
C GLN A 33 -0.50 -14.28 1.84
N LEU A 34 -0.89 -13.07 2.26
CA LEU A 34 0.01 -12.17 2.98
C LEU A 34 0.34 -12.72 4.37
N GLU A 35 -0.65 -13.20 5.11
CA GLU A 35 -0.48 -13.87 6.40
C GLU A 35 0.40 -15.12 6.27
N GLU A 36 0.19 -15.94 5.23
CA GLU A 36 0.99 -17.14 4.96
C GLU A 36 2.42 -16.82 4.51
N SER A 37 2.65 -15.66 3.90
CA SER A 37 3.95 -15.31 3.31
C SER A 37 5.00 -14.84 4.32
N GLU A 38 4.61 -14.54 5.57
CA GLU A 38 5.45 -13.90 6.60
C GLU A 38 6.13 -12.60 6.10
N ILE A 39 5.63 -12.00 5.01
CA ILE A 39 6.16 -10.74 4.45
C ILE A 39 5.71 -9.56 5.31
N VAL A 40 4.47 -9.63 5.78
CA VAL A 40 3.82 -8.63 6.64
C VAL A 40 3.77 -9.15 8.08
N GLU A 41 3.78 -8.24 9.04
CA GLU A 41 3.56 -8.54 10.45
C GLU A 41 2.09 -8.88 10.71
N SER A 42 1.16 -8.19 10.02
CA SER A 42 -0.28 -8.40 10.13
C SER A 42 -1.00 -7.93 8.87
N ALA A 43 -2.14 -8.54 8.56
CA ALA A 43 -3.01 -8.15 7.46
C ALA A 43 -4.48 -8.18 7.90
N ASP A 44 -5.11 -7.01 7.93
CA ASP A 44 -6.46 -6.79 8.44
C ASP A 44 -7.36 -6.11 7.41
N LEU A 45 -8.66 -6.36 7.49
CA LEU A 45 -9.65 -5.66 6.66
C LEU A 45 -9.91 -4.26 7.22
N VAL A 46 -9.97 -3.26 6.35
CA VAL A 46 -10.24 -1.88 6.80
C VAL A 46 -11.71 -1.73 7.18
N ALA A 47 -11.97 -1.34 8.43
CA ALA A 47 -13.32 -1.06 8.90
C ALA A 47 -13.89 0.21 8.23
N VAL A 48 -15.19 0.22 7.95
CA VAL A 48 -15.87 1.35 7.29
C VAL A 48 -15.74 2.67 8.04
N ASN A 49 -15.52 2.62 9.35
CA ASN A 49 -15.34 3.81 10.18
C ASN A 49 -14.02 4.55 9.90
N GLN A 50 -13.09 3.93 9.16
CA GLN A 50 -11.81 4.53 8.75
C GLN A 50 -11.82 4.95 7.28
N ALA A 51 -12.98 4.94 6.62
CA ALA A 51 -13.11 5.23 5.21
C ALA A 51 -12.89 6.71 4.86
N PRO A 52 -12.01 7.03 3.89
CA PRO A 52 -12.08 8.33 3.22
C PRO A 52 -13.41 8.45 2.46
N ALA A 53 -13.93 9.68 2.36
CA ALA A 53 -15.21 9.93 1.70
C ALA A 53 -15.14 9.47 0.23
N GLY A 54 -15.96 8.47 -0.13
CA GLY A 54 -16.01 7.90 -1.49
C GLY A 54 -15.67 6.40 -1.57
N SER A 55 -15.17 5.77 -0.50
CA SER A 55 -14.92 4.33 -0.47
C SER A 55 -16.23 3.52 -0.42
N LYS A 56 -16.31 2.44 -1.20
CA LYS A 56 -17.46 1.52 -1.20
C LYS A 56 -17.40 0.62 0.04
N ALA A 57 -18.37 0.81 0.94
CA ALA A 57 -18.54 -0.01 2.14
C ALA A 57 -19.43 -1.22 1.87
N PHE A 58 -19.06 -2.39 2.41
CA PHE A 58 -19.91 -3.58 2.42
C PHE A 58 -19.75 -4.31 3.75
N GLY A 59 -20.86 -4.61 4.43
CA GLY A 59 -20.84 -5.39 5.68
C GLY A 59 -20.05 -4.76 6.85
N GLY A 60 -19.80 -3.45 6.85
CA GLY A 60 -19.03 -2.77 7.91
C GLY A 60 -17.53 -2.66 7.65
N PHE A 61 -17.05 -3.18 6.52
CA PHE A 61 -15.67 -3.02 6.04
C PHE A 61 -15.66 -2.37 4.66
N LEU A 62 -14.49 -1.89 4.24
CA LEU A 62 -14.28 -1.34 2.90
C LEU A 62 -13.90 -2.46 1.95
N LEU A 63 -14.72 -2.64 0.90
CA LEU A 63 -14.43 -3.65 -0.12
C LEU A 63 -13.17 -3.28 -0.89
N GLY A 64 -12.34 -4.27 -1.16
CA GLY A 64 -11.07 -4.05 -1.85
C GLY A 64 -9.98 -3.47 -0.96
N LEU A 65 -10.24 -3.20 0.34
CA LEU A 65 -9.27 -2.54 1.21
C LEU A 65 -8.69 -3.47 2.27
N LEU A 66 -7.36 -3.56 2.29
CA LEU A 66 -6.57 -4.26 3.30
C LEU A 66 -5.60 -3.30 3.95
N ASN A 67 -5.54 -3.32 5.27
CA ASN A 67 -4.49 -2.69 6.02
C ASN A 67 -3.43 -3.73 6.37
N VAL A 68 -2.18 -3.46 6.04
CA VAL A 68 -1.10 -4.40 6.33
C VAL A 68 0.02 -3.68 7.06
N GLU A 69 0.52 -4.32 8.10
CA GLU A 69 1.67 -3.82 8.83
C GLU A 69 2.92 -4.53 8.31
N VAL A 70 3.92 -3.77 7.87
CA VAL A 70 5.12 -4.35 7.27
C VAL A 70 6.40 -3.70 7.77
N ASN A 71 7.38 -4.56 8.04
CA ASN A 71 8.72 -4.15 8.38
C ASN A 71 9.39 -3.42 7.20
N PRO A 72 10.14 -2.33 7.41
CA PRO A 72 10.86 -1.61 6.35
C PRO A 72 11.77 -2.52 5.51
N ALA A 73 12.34 -3.56 6.12
CA ALA A 73 13.15 -4.57 5.44
C ALA A 73 12.36 -5.45 4.46
N ASN A 74 11.05 -5.63 4.70
CA ASN A 74 10.17 -6.48 3.89
C ASN A 74 9.29 -5.69 2.90
N ILE A 75 9.24 -4.35 2.96
CA ILE A 75 8.42 -3.55 2.02
C ILE A 75 8.75 -3.88 0.56
N LYS A 76 10.03 -4.04 0.22
CA LYS A 76 10.42 -4.43 -1.15
C LYS A 76 9.84 -5.79 -1.57
N LYS A 77 9.78 -6.76 -0.65
CA LYS A 77 9.16 -8.07 -0.90
C LYS A 77 7.65 -7.93 -1.08
N LEU A 78 7.00 -7.13 -0.24
CA LEU A 78 5.57 -6.84 -0.35
C LEU A 78 5.24 -6.21 -1.70
N MET A 79 5.99 -5.19 -2.14
CA MET A 79 5.77 -4.56 -3.44
C MET A 79 5.96 -5.54 -4.60
N GLY A 80 6.98 -6.41 -4.53
CA GLY A 80 7.18 -7.47 -5.52
C GLY A 80 6.02 -8.47 -5.54
N PHE A 81 5.51 -8.84 -4.35
CA PHE A 81 4.37 -9.74 -4.21
C PHE A 81 3.08 -9.13 -4.77
N LEU A 82 2.80 -7.86 -4.45
CA LEU A 82 1.65 -7.13 -5.00
C LEU A 82 1.79 -6.94 -6.51
N GLY A 83 2.98 -6.65 -7.03
CA GLY A 83 3.21 -6.55 -8.47
C GLY A 83 3.05 -7.88 -9.22
N ASP A 84 3.34 -9.01 -8.57
CA ASP A 84 3.15 -10.35 -9.15
C ASP A 84 1.67 -10.78 -9.15
N ARG A 85 0.95 -10.47 -8.06
CA ARG A 85 -0.45 -10.84 -7.88
C ARG A 85 -1.45 -9.86 -8.51
N LEU A 86 -1.20 -8.58 -8.35
CA LEU A 86 -2.08 -7.46 -8.73
C LEU A 86 -1.52 -6.65 -9.90
N GLY A 87 -0.43 -7.09 -10.55
CA GLY A 87 0.19 -6.37 -11.66
C GLY A 87 -0.65 -6.20 -12.93
N ASN A 88 -1.87 -6.75 -12.96
CA ASN A 88 -2.87 -6.53 -14.01
C ASN A 88 -4.12 -5.79 -13.50
N LYS A 89 -4.11 -5.33 -12.25
CA LYS A 89 -5.25 -4.71 -11.58
C LYS A 89 -4.91 -3.29 -11.19
N GLN A 90 -5.87 -2.38 -11.32
CA GLN A 90 -5.71 -1.04 -10.77
C GLN A 90 -5.82 -1.11 -9.24
N ILE A 91 -4.78 -0.66 -8.56
CA ILE A 91 -4.76 -0.56 -7.11
C ILE A 91 -4.28 0.82 -6.65
N GLU A 92 -4.59 1.14 -5.41
CA GLU A 92 -4.10 2.32 -4.71
C GLU A 92 -3.43 1.86 -3.40
N LEU A 93 -2.26 2.41 -3.14
CA LEU A 93 -1.41 2.12 -2.00
C LEU A 93 -1.32 3.39 -1.17
N ALA A 94 -1.85 3.36 0.05
CA ALA A 94 -1.59 4.39 1.04
C ALA A 94 -0.49 3.91 1.98
N LEU A 95 0.65 4.59 1.99
CA LEU A 95 1.73 4.33 2.94
C LEU A 95 1.66 5.35 4.06
N LYS A 96 1.56 4.85 5.29
CA LYS A 96 1.58 5.65 6.49
C LYS A 96 2.82 5.31 7.31
N THR A 97 3.59 6.36 7.55
CA THR A 97 4.81 6.30 8.34
C THR A 97 4.46 6.36 9.84
N PRO A 98 5.33 5.80 10.70
CA PRO A 98 5.17 5.88 12.15
C PRO A 98 5.21 7.33 12.69
N ASP A 99 5.77 8.28 11.95
CA ASP A 99 5.69 9.73 12.22
C ASP A 99 4.28 10.32 11.98
N GLY A 100 3.32 9.52 11.53
CA GLY A 100 1.95 9.95 11.24
C GLY A 100 1.77 10.60 9.86
N ARG A 101 2.80 10.61 9.02
CA ARG A 101 2.68 11.09 7.62
C ARG A 101 2.09 9.99 6.75
N GLU A 102 1.16 10.33 5.88
CA GLU A 102 0.53 9.42 4.91
C GLU A 102 0.71 9.92 3.47
N ILE A 103 0.93 8.99 2.53
CA ILE A 103 0.95 9.25 1.09
C ILE A 103 0.13 8.19 0.36
N SER A 104 -0.79 8.61 -0.52
CA SER A 104 -1.56 7.71 -1.39
C SER A 104 -1.01 7.74 -2.82
N LEU A 105 -0.81 6.56 -3.40
CA LEU A 105 -0.17 6.34 -4.69
C LEU A 105 -0.95 5.29 -5.48
N LYS A 106 -1.15 5.50 -6.78
CA LYS A 106 -1.88 4.56 -7.65
C LYS A 106 -0.90 3.77 -8.50
N ALA A 107 -1.13 2.47 -8.60
CA ALA A 107 -0.35 1.57 -9.46
C ALA A 107 -1.29 0.58 -10.15
N SER A 108 -1.10 0.37 -11.45
CA SER A 108 -1.89 -0.57 -12.24
C SER A 108 -1.05 -1.63 -12.94
N SER A 109 0.27 -1.60 -12.75
CA SER A 109 1.22 -2.50 -13.39
C SER A 109 2.49 -2.64 -12.56
N ARG A 110 3.17 -3.79 -12.69
CA ARG A 110 4.41 -4.10 -11.95
C ARG A 110 5.47 -2.98 -12.05
N GLU A 111 5.63 -2.38 -13.23
CA GLU A 111 6.56 -1.26 -13.43
C GLU A 111 6.13 -0.01 -12.63
N GLU A 112 4.82 0.26 -12.57
CA GLU A 112 4.27 1.35 -11.76
C GLU A 112 4.43 1.10 -10.27
N PHE A 113 4.28 -0.15 -9.80
CA PHE A 113 4.53 -0.51 -8.39
C PHE A 113 5.96 -0.16 -7.95
N GLU A 114 6.96 -0.52 -8.74
CA GLU A 114 8.36 -0.19 -8.43
C GLU A 114 8.58 1.33 -8.43
N PHE A 115 8.01 2.05 -9.39
CA PHE A 115 8.10 3.51 -9.48
C PHE A 115 7.42 4.21 -8.30
N VAL A 116 6.20 3.79 -7.97
CA VAL A 116 5.42 4.27 -6.83
C VAL A 116 6.16 4.03 -5.52
N TYR A 117 6.78 2.85 -5.35
CA TYR A 117 7.59 2.54 -4.20
C TYR A 117 8.83 3.43 -4.09
N GLN A 118 9.56 3.67 -5.19
CA GLN A 118 10.70 4.60 -5.19
C GLN A 118 10.26 5.99 -4.72
N LYS A 119 9.15 6.51 -5.27
CA LYS A 119 8.57 7.78 -4.81
C LYS A 119 8.19 7.76 -3.34
N ALA A 120 7.57 6.69 -2.85
CA ALA A 120 7.21 6.55 -1.44
C ALA A 120 8.45 6.55 -0.54
N GLN A 121 9.52 5.85 -0.94
CA GLN A 121 10.79 5.83 -0.22
C GLN A 121 11.47 7.20 -0.23
N GLU A 122 11.52 7.86 -1.38
CA GLU A 122 12.07 9.20 -1.51
C GLU A 122 11.28 10.20 -0.68
N TRP A 123 9.95 10.13 -0.66
CA TRP A 123 9.12 10.96 0.19
C TRP A 123 9.30 10.66 1.69
N ALA A 124 9.39 9.37 2.06
CA ALA A 124 9.63 8.96 3.45
C ALA A 124 11.00 9.44 3.95
N LYS A 125 12.04 9.38 3.10
CA LYS A 125 13.41 9.87 3.35
C LYS A 125 13.54 11.39 3.22
N GLY A 126 12.71 12.01 2.38
CA GLY A 126 12.83 13.40 1.91
C GLY A 126 12.58 14.47 2.98
N ASN A 127 12.09 14.10 4.17
CA ASN A 127 12.13 15.00 5.33
C ASN A 127 13.53 15.14 5.95
N SER A 128 14.56 14.47 5.40
CA SER A 128 15.98 14.67 5.75
C SER A 128 16.79 15.38 4.65
N THR A 129 16.19 15.80 3.54
CA THR A 129 16.86 16.61 2.51
C THR A 129 15.84 17.52 1.84
N THR A 130 15.59 18.67 2.47
CA THR A 130 15.49 19.89 1.66
C THR A 130 16.91 20.23 1.22
N GLU A 131 17.06 20.64 -0.04
CA GLU A 131 18.28 21.17 -0.68
C GLU A 131 19.25 20.13 -1.26
N GLU A 132 19.31 20.06 -2.61
CA GLU A 132 20.53 20.05 -3.46
C GLU A 132 20.18 19.51 -4.89
N LYS A 133 20.17 20.20 -6.04
CA LYS A 133 20.38 21.59 -6.51
C LYS A 133 19.50 21.84 -7.74
N ALA A 134 18.92 23.03 -7.82
CA ALA A 134 18.64 23.69 -9.09
C ALA A 134 19.08 25.15 -8.95
N ASN A 135 20.39 25.33 -8.83
CA ASN A 135 21.02 26.62 -9.12
C ASN A 135 22.22 26.35 -10.03
N THR A 136 22.00 26.54 -11.32
CA THR A 136 23.00 27.18 -12.19
C THR A 136 22.24 27.99 -13.23
N ASP A 137 22.00 29.25 -12.91
CA ASP A 137 21.91 30.37 -13.86
C ASP A 137 23.31 30.58 -14.48
N GLY A 138 23.36 30.81 -15.80
CA GLY A 138 24.59 31.08 -16.55
C GLY A 138 24.49 30.79 -18.03
#